data_AF-A0A839VQK1-F1
#
_entry.id   AF-A0A839VQK1-F1
#
_cell.length_a   1.000
_cell.length_b   1.000
_cell.length_c   1.000
_cell.angle_alpha   90.00
_cell.angle_beta   90.00
_cell.angle_gamma   90.00
#
_symmetry.space_group_name_H-M   'P 1'
#
loop_
_entity.id
_entity.type
_entity.pdbx_description
1 polymer ?
#
loop_
_entity_poly.entity_id
_entity_poly.type
_entity_poly.pdbx_seq_one_letter_code
_entity_poly.pdbx_strand_id
1 'polypeptide(L)'
;MTDSNPRNSGNSSNSPTEDDTPTHQDFHWTEGPAQGTPYADFLEIVLDVSTGIRTCLQIAYASNQERAANADAEPGQRRSPAVSIVEADHLFRLSIAAAGLLRDDARLRVDWLSEVPSAAW
;
A
#
# COMPACT_ATOMS: atom_id res chain seq x y z
N MET A 1 67.76 39.28 -8.26
CA MET A 1 67.72 38.02 -7.48
C MET A 1 66.43 38.07 -6.70
N THR A 2 65.26 37.72 -7.29
CA THR A 2 64.69 36.35 -7.36
C THR A 2 64.72 35.68 -5.98
N ASP A 3 63.62 35.33 -5.32
CA ASP A 3 62.45 34.66 -5.87
C ASP A 3 61.13 34.99 -5.17
N SER A 4 60.10 35.06 -6.01
CA SER A 4 58.70 34.89 -5.69
C SER A 4 58.41 33.42 -5.39
N ASN A 5 57.66 33.11 -4.34
CA ASN A 5 56.82 31.91 -4.35
C ASN A 5 55.55 32.12 -3.50
N PRO A 6 54.35 32.12 -4.10
CA PRO A 6 53.10 32.23 -3.36
C PRO A 6 52.73 30.88 -2.76
N ARG A 7 52.40 30.86 -1.46
CA ARG A 7 51.77 29.69 -0.83
C ARG A 7 50.37 29.52 -1.43
N ASN A 8 50.28 28.54 -2.32
CA ASN A 8 49.08 27.97 -2.87
C ASN A 8 48.08 27.64 -1.74
N SER A 9 47.07 28.49 -1.57
CA SER A 9 45.92 28.21 -0.73
C SER A 9 45.13 27.12 -1.43
N GLY A 10 45.26 25.89 -0.92
CA GLY A 10 44.42 24.77 -1.33
C GLY A 10 42.97 25.09 -0.98
N ASN A 11 42.27 25.74 -1.89
CA ASN A 11 40.81 25.70 -1.94
C ASN A 11 40.44 24.26 -2.31
N SER A 12 40.31 23.41 -1.30
CA SER A 12 39.51 22.20 -1.41
C SER A 12 38.06 22.63 -1.57
N SER A 13 37.71 22.99 -2.80
CA SER A 13 36.33 22.97 -3.27
C SER A 13 35.85 21.53 -3.18
N ASN A 14 35.31 21.14 -2.02
CA ASN A 14 34.44 19.99 -1.91
C ASN A 14 33.23 20.28 -2.80
N SER A 15 33.35 19.95 -4.07
CA SER A 15 32.19 19.74 -4.94
C SER A 15 31.52 18.48 -4.38
N PRO A 16 30.21 18.48 -4.10
CA PRO A 16 29.50 17.25 -3.81
C PRO A 16 29.54 16.40 -5.08
N THR A 17 30.47 15.45 -5.12
CA THR A 17 30.46 14.36 -6.09
C THR A 17 29.76 13.19 -5.40
N GLU A 18 28.49 12.98 -5.72
CA GLU A 18 27.87 11.68 -5.95
C GLU A 18 26.35 11.90 -6.06
N ASP A 19 25.79 11.37 -7.15
CA ASP A 19 24.37 11.23 -7.41
C ASP A 19 23.69 10.54 -6.22
N ASP A 20 23.12 11.33 -5.31
CA ASP A 20 22.23 10.83 -4.26
C ASP A 20 20.81 10.67 -4.85
N THR A 21 20.71 9.97 -5.99
CA THR A 21 19.41 9.61 -6.54
C THR A 21 18.86 8.45 -5.70
N PRO A 22 17.64 8.57 -5.17
CA PRO A 22 17.01 7.49 -4.44
C PRO A 22 17.00 6.22 -5.30
N THR A 23 17.63 5.15 -4.82
CA THR A 23 17.58 3.82 -5.47
C THR A 23 16.24 3.13 -5.25
N HIS A 24 15.39 3.68 -4.38
CA HIS A 24 14.04 3.19 -4.15
C HIS A 24 13.17 3.54 -5.35
N GLN A 25 12.69 2.50 -6.04
CA GLN A 25 11.56 2.64 -6.95
C GLN A 25 10.27 2.32 -6.22
N ASP A 26 9.22 3.06 -6.53
CA ASP A 26 7.89 2.77 -6.00
C ASP A 26 7.45 1.38 -6.44
N PHE A 27 6.78 0.68 -5.53
CA PHE A 27 6.28 -0.65 -5.79
C PHE A 27 5.06 -0.57 -6.72
N HIS A 28 5.07 -1.41 -7.77
CA HIS A 28 4.00 -1.52 -8.75
C HIS A 28 3.66 -3.00 -8.99
N TRP A 29 2.37 -3.29 -9.13
CA TRP A 29 1.91 -4.63 -9.50
C TRP A 29 1.88 -4.84 -11.02
N THR A 30 1.78 -3.74 -11.79
CA THR A 30 1.69 -3.77 -13.24
C THR A 30 3.05 -3.48 -13.86
N GLU A 31 3.43 -4.33 -14.81
CA GLU A 31 4.64 -4.16 -15.61
C GLU A 31 4.27 -3.81 -17.06
N GLY A 32 5.17 -3.08 -17.73
CA GLY A 32 5.07 -2.85 -19.16
C GLY A 32 4.32 -1.56 -19.56
N PRO A 33 3.81 -1.47 -20.81
CA PRO A 33 3.38 -0.20 -21.40
C PRO A 33 2.19 0.49 -20.71
N ALA A 34 1.44 -0.25 -19.88
CA ALA A 34 0.30 0.28 -19.15
C ALA A 34 0.68 0.84 -17.77
N GLN A 35 1.92 0.64 -17.31
CA GLN A 35 2.41 1.14 -16.04
C GLN A 35 2.34 2.67 -15.98
N GLY A 36 1.86 3.21 -14.86
CA GLY A 36 1.66 4.65 -14.66
C GLY A 36 0.48 5.24 -15.42
N THR A 37 -0.39 4.41 -16.02
CA THR A 37 -1.68 4.89 -16.53
C THR A 37 -2.68 5.01 -15.38
N PRO A 38 -3.60 6.00 -15.39
CA PRO A 38 -4.60 6.14 -14.33
C PRO A 38 -5.48 4.90 -14.11
N TYR A 39 -5.62 4.07 -15.14
CA TYR A 39 -6.33 2.80 -15.08
C TYR A 39 -5.49 1.69 -14.43
N ALA A 40 -4.20 1.60 -14.74
CA ALA A 40 -3.31 0.67 -14.05
C ALA A 40 -3.22 1.02 -12.55
N ASP A 41 -2.99 2.30 -12.21
CA ASP A 41 -2.93 2.75 -10.81
C ASP A 41 -4.21 2.41 -10.03
N PHE A 42 -5.38 2.52 -10.68
CA PHE A 42 -6.65 2.09 -10.08
C PHE A 42 -6.66 0.60 -9.76
N LEU A 43 -6.25 -0.23 -10.72
CA LEU A 43 -6.23 -1.68 -10.54
C LEU A 43 -5.25 -2.09 -9.44
N GLU A 44 -4.09 -1.44 -9.36
CA GLU A 44 -3.12 -1.66 -8.28
C GLU A 44 -3.75 -1.37 -6.91
N ILE A 45 -4.39 -0.20 -6.75
CA ILE A 45 -5.09 0.17 -5.52
C ILE A 45 -6.21 -0.82 -5.18
N VAL A 46 -7.02 -1.21 -6.17
CA VAL A 46 -8.12 -2.16 -5.99
C VAL A 46 -7.59 -3.52 -5.53
N LEU A 47 -6.50 -4.01 -6.12
CA LEU A 47 -5.86 -5.27 -5.74
C LEU A 47 -5.32 -5.21 -4.32
N ASP A 48 -4.62 -4.14 -3.94
CA ASP A 48 -4.08 -3.99 -2.59
C ASP A 48 -5.17 -3.91 -1.54
N VAL A 49 -6.15 -3.04 -1.74
CA VAL A 49 -7.22 -2.83 -0.76
C VAL A 49 -8.10 -4.08 -0.67
N SER A 50 -8.40 -4.75 -1.79
CA SER A 50 -9.18 -6.01 -1.75
C SER A 50 -8.42 -7.14 -1.05
N THR A 51 -7.10 -7.22 -1.22
CA THR A 51 -6.24 -8.17 -0.49
C THR A 51 -6.24 -7.86 1.00
N GLY A 52 -6.15 -6.59 1.39
CA GLY A 52 -6.28 -6.15 2.77
C GLY A 52 -7.64 -6.49 3.38
N ILE A 53 -8.74 -6.20 2.67
CA ILE A 53 -10.11 -6.56 3.08
C ILE A 53 -10.22 -8.06 3.32
N ARG A 54 -9.79 -8.88 2.36
CA ARG A 54 -9.84 -10.34 2.45
C ARG A 54 -9.07 -10.84 3.68
N THR A 55 -7.88 -10.30 3.91
CA THR A 55 -7.02 -10.68 5.04
C THR A 55 -7.69 -10.36 6.38
N CYS A 56 -8.24 -9.15 6.52
CA CYS A 56 -8.98 -8.73 7.72
C CYS A 56 -10.15 -9.68 8.03
N LEU A 57 -10.93 -10.03 7.00
CA LEU A 57 -12.06 -10.95 7.13
C LEU A 57 -11.61 -12.36 7.50
N GLN A 58 -10.52 -12.85 6.93
CA GLN A 58 -9.95 -14.16 7.26
C GLN A 58 -9.49 -14.24 8.72
N ILE A 59 -8.79 -13.21 9.21
CA ILE A 59 -8.32 -13.15 10.61
C ILE A 59 -9.50 -13.12 11.58
N ALA A 60 -10.49 -12.26 11.32
CA ALA A 60 -11.68 -12.15 12.15
C ALA A 60 -12.49 -13.46 12.16
N TYR A 61 -12.68 -14.06 10.98
CA TYR A 61 -13.39 -15.33 10.83
C TYR A 61 -12.67 -16.49 11.53
N ALA A 62 -11.36 -16.64 11.33
CA ALA A 62 -10.57 -17.69 11.98
C ALA A 62 -10.63 -17.57 13.50
N SER A 63 -10.49 -16.34 14.02
CA SER A 63 -10.58 -16.08 15.46
C SER A 63 -11.98 -16.38 16.02
N ASN A 64 -13.04 -16.11 15.25
CA ASN A 64 -14.40 -16.50 15.65
C ASN A 64 -14.58 -18.02 15.67
N GLN A 65 -14.03 -18.74 14.68
CA GLN A 65 -14.06 -20.20 14.65
C GLN A 65 -13.31 -20.81 15.84
N GLU A 66 -12.15 -20.25 16.21
CA GLU A 66 -11.41 -20.70 17.39
C GLU A 66 -12.21 -20.50 18.69
N ARG A 67 -12.91 -19.37 18.83
CA ARG A 67 -13.79 -19.15 19.99
C ARG A 67 -14.96 -20.12 20.03
N ALA A 68 -15.57 -20.42 18.89
CA ALA A 68 -16.65 -21.39 18.80
C ALA A 68 -16.15 -22.79 19.19
N ALA A 69 -15.02 -23.22 18.64
CA ALA A 69 -14.40 -24.51 18.98
C ALA A 69 -14.02 -24.60 20.47
N ASN A 70 -13.56 -23.49 21.07
CA ASN A 70 -13.21 -23.46 22.49
C ASN A 70 -14.41 -23.61 23.44
N ALA A 71 -15.63 -23.29 22.99
CA ALA A 71 -16.83 -23.41 23.81
C ALA A 71 -17.11 -24.86 24.21
N ASP A 72 -16.81 -25.79 23.31
CA ASP A 72 -16.97 -27.23 23.50
C ASP A 72 -15.68 -27.94 23.93
N ALA A 73 -14.56 -27.21 24.03
CA ALA A 73 -13.24 -27.78 24.32
C ALA A 73 -12.94 -27.85 25.82
N GLU A 74 -12.34 -28.98 26.21
CA GLU A 74 -11.78 -29.18 27.55
C GLU A 74 -10.69 -28.14 27.88
N PRO A 75 -10.46 -27.80 29.16
CA PRO A 75 -9.54 -26.72 29.56
C PRO A 75 -8.11 -26.81 29.02
N GLY A 76 -7.62 -28.00 28.65
CA GLY A 76 -6.29 -28.21 28.05
C GLY A 76 -6.25 -28.25 26.52
N GLN A 77 -7.41 -28.18 25.85
CA GLN A 77 -7.54 -28.26 24.38
C GLN A 77 -7.87 -26.91 23.74
N ARG A 78 -8.13 -25.88 24.56
CA ARG A 78 -8.47 -24.54 24.09
C ARG A 78 -7.26 -23.87 23.43
N ARG A 79 -7.52 -23.18 22.32
CA ARG A 79 -6.51 -22.36 21.62
C ARG A 79 -6.85 -20.89 21.77
N SER A 80 -5.87 -20.04 22.05
CA SER A 80 -6.13 -18.61 22.09
C SER A 80 -6.44 -18.12 20.67
N PRO A 81 -7.55 -17.40 20.45
CA PRO A 81 -7.82 -16.77 19.18
C PRO A 81 -6.72 -15.77 18.79
N ALA A 82 -6.46 -15.62 17.50
CA ALA A 82 -5.44 -14.68 17.00
C ALA A 82 -5.74 -13.22 17.36
N VAL A 83 -7.01 -12.83 17.35
CA VAL A 83 -7.48 -11.51 17.82
C VAL A 83 -8.60 -11.63 18.84
N SER A 84 -8.86 -10.58 19.61
CA SER A 84 -10.00 -10.45 20.51
C SER A 84 -11.33 -10.20 19.76
N ILE A 85 -12.47 -10.26 20.47
CA ILE A 85 -13.78 -9.97 19.88
C ILE A 85 -13.85 -8.51 19.39
N VAL A 86 -13.29 -7.58 20.16
CA VAL A 86 -13.28 -6.15 19.84
C VAL A 86 -12.42 -5.89 18.61
N GLU A 87 -11.23 -6.49 18.54
CA GLU A 87 -10.35 -6.38 17.38
C GLU A 87 -10.99 -7.01 16.13
N ALA A 88 -11.68 -8.14 16.26
CA ALA A 88 -12.42 -8.73 15.14
C ALA A 88 -13.52 -7.80 14.62
N ASP A 89 -14.28 -7.13 15.50
CA ASP A 89 -15.27 -6.12 15.11
C ASP A 89 -14.62 -4.93 14.40
N HIS A 90 -13.47 -4.45 14.90
CA HIS A 90 -12.71 -3.39 14.22
C HIS A 90 -12.24 -3.81 12.82
N LEU A 91 -11.75 -5.04 12.65
CA LEU A 91 -11.38 -5.57 11.34
C LEU A 91 -12.59 -5.64 10.39
N PHE A 92 -13.77 -6.05 10.87
CA PHE A 92 -14.99 -6.02 10.05
C PHE A 92 -15.37 -4.59 9.62
N ARG A 93 -15.35 -3.63 10.56
CA ARG A 93 -15.67 -2.22 10.24
C ARG A 93 -14.67 -1.62 9.27
N LEU A 94 -13.39 -1.93 9.43
CA LEU A 94 -12.34 -1.51 8.50
C LEU A 94 -12.59 -2.10 7.11
N SER A 95 -12.88 -3.40 7.02
CA SER A 95 -13.21 -4.06 5.74
C SER A 95 -14.42 -3.42 5.06
N ILE A 96 -15.47 -3.09 5.82
CA ILE A 96 -16.67 -2.42 5.29
C ILE A 96 -16.34 -1.01 4.78
N ALA A 97 -15.60 -0.23 5.57
CA ALA A 97 -15.20 1.12 5.20
C ALA A 97 -14.31 1.12 3.94
N ALA A 98 -13.32 0.23 3.88
CA ALA A 98 -12.44 0.08 2.73
C ALA A 98 -13.20 -0.35 1.46
N ALA A 99 -14.15 -1.28 1.58
CA ALA A 99 -15.00 -1.68 0.46
C ALA A 99 -15.89 -0.52 -0.03
N GLY A 100 -16.40 0.30 0.90
CA GLY A 100 -17.15 1.51 0.60
C GLY A 100 -16.32 2.52 -0.18
N LEU A 101 -15.10 2.82 0.28
CA LEU A 101 -14.17 3.73 -0.38
C LEU A 101 -13.82 3.26 -1.79
N LEU A 102 -13.52 1.96 -1.98
CA LEU A 102 -13.27 1.39 -3.32
C LEU A 102 -14.46 1.55 -4.25
N ARG A 103 -15.68 1.28 -3.75
CA ARG A 103 -16.91 1.44 -4.54
C ARG A 103 -17.11 2.89 -4.95
N ASP A 104 -16.89 3.83 -4.05
CA ASP A 104 -17.11 5.25 -4.32
C ASP A 104 -16.06 5.79 -5.30
N ASP A 105 -14.79 5.38 -5.18
CA ASP A 105 -13.75 5.69 -6.19
C ASP A 105 -14.08 5.08 -7.56
N ALA A 106 -14.50 3.80 -7.59
CA ALA A 106 -14.91 3.13 -8.82
C ALA A 106 -16.07 3.86 -9.51
N ARG A 107 -17.04 4.38 -8.74
CA ARG A 107 -18.17 5.15 -9.26
C ARG A 107 -17.72 6.45 -9.89
N LEU A 108 -16.85 7.21 -9.21
CA LEU A 108 -16.30 8.45 -9.76
C LEU A 108 -15.60 8.21 -11.10
N ARG A 109 -14.86 7.10 -11.24
CA ARG A 109 -14.20 6.73 -12.49
C ARG A 109 -15.18 6.32 -13.60
N VAL A 110 -16.25 5.61 -13.26
CA VAL A 110 -17.32 5.27 -14.22
C VAL A 110 -18.04 6.53 -14.71
N ASP A 111 -18.34 7.46 -13.81
CA ASP A 111 -18.99 8.73 -14.14
C ASP A 111 -18.08 9.54 -15.08
N TRP A 112 -16.79 9.64 -14.76
CA TRP A 112 -15.80 10.30 -15.62
C TRP A 112 -15.73 9.69 -17.02
N LEU A 113 -15.69 8.36 -17.14
CA LEU A 113 -15.69 7.67 -18.43
C LEU A 113 -16.99 7.89 -19.22
N SER A 114 -18.11 8.10 -18.54
CA SER A 114 -19.42 8.32 -19.15
C SER A 114 -19.63 9.77 -19.63
N GLU A 115 -18.88 10.71 -19.06
CA GLU A 115 -18.88 12.12 -19.44
C GLU A 115 -17.97 12.44 -20.64
N VAL A 116 -17.02 11.57 -20.98
CA VAL A 116 -16.17 11.71 -22.17
C VAL A 116 -17.01 11.46 -23.44
N PRO A 117 -17.25 12.48 -24.30
CA PRO A 117 -18.07 12.30 -25.51
C PRO A 117 -17.42 11.29 -26.46
N SER A 118 -18.21 10.36 -27.01
CA SER A 118 -17.75 9.28 -27.91
C SER A 118 -17.25 9.73 -29.29
N ALA A 119 -16.89 11.01 -29.47
CA ALA A 119 -16.58 11.64 -30.75
C ALA A 119 -15.14 12.17 -30.82
N ALA A 120 -14.19 11.45 -30.24
CA ALA A 120 -12.75 11.74 -30.35
C ALA A 120 -11.96 10.49 -30.76
N TRP A 121 -12.46 9.79 -31.78
CA TRP A 121 -11.71 8.84 -32.61
C TRP A 121 -12.15 9.00 -34.06
#